data_AF-A0AAJ2USQ0-F1
#
_entry.id   AF-A0AAJ2USQ0-F1
#
_cell.length_a   1.000
_cell.length_b   1.000
_cell.length_c   1.000
_cell.angle_alpha   90.00
_cell.angle_beta   90.00
_cell.angle_gamma   90.00
#
_symmetry.space_group_name_H-M   'P 1'
#
loop_
_entity.id
_entity.type
_entity.pdbx_description
1 polymer ?
#
loop_
_entity_poly.entity_id
_entity_poly.type
_entity_poly.pdbx_seq_one_letter_code
_entity_poly.pdbx_strand_id
1 'polypeptide(L)'
;MPRTTPTAFTPASGSLPDTGGRRLPRTLHPVAWWIWALALATAVSRTNNPLLLFLVLAVLGYVVTARRTEAPWARGFTYYLYLALTVVAIRVVFRAVFATGITPHDHFLFSLPHLPTPDWYAGIQLGGPVSLEALLSAATDGLRLACMLCCIGAANTLANPKRALRVLPGALHELGVAVTVAISVAPQLVQSVQRVARARRLRAGSSKGLRALRGIVVPVLEDALERSLRLAAGMDSRGYGRAGTATPRSRRVTGALMLLGMCGLCAGVYGLLDATTPAFLGFPAMAAGAVLCVAGLRLGGRRVTRTTYRPDPWLVPEWTVAGAGVLSAVLLFSNMGYDAAELNPSIYPLTWPTLPLVPTLAILLAGTAGFLAPPPAQPRPAVVPKSRAEKAEAT
;
A
#
# COMPACT_ATOMS: atom_id res chain seq x y z
N MET A 1 25.65 53.89 -36.88
CA MET A 1 24.75 52.73 -37.05
C MET A 1 24.34 52.22 -35.67
N PRO A 2 23.08 51.78 -35.49
CA PRO A 2 22.23 52.26 -34.39
C PRO A 2 22.31 51.43 -33.11
N ARG A 3 22.10 52.11 -31.97
CA ARG A 3 21.87 51.52 -30.65
C ARG A 3 20.54 50.76 -30.66
N THR A 4 20.57 49.45 -30.43
CA THR A 4 19.38 48.64 -30.20
C THR A 4 18.87 48.86 -28.77
N THR A 5 17.72 49.51 -28.65
CA THR A 5 16.93 49.56 -27.42
C THR A 5 16.48 48.16 -27.01
N PRO A 6 16.66 47.72 -25.75
CA PRO A 6 16.04 46.49 -25.29
C PRO A 6 14.53 46.73 -25.14
N THR A 7 13.73 46.10 -25.99
CA THR A 7 12.27 46.03 -25.85
C THR A 7 11.93 45.43 -24.48
N ALA A 8 11.22 46.21 -23.66
CA ALA A 8 10.70 45.77 -22.38
C ALA A 8 9.81 44.52 -22.58
N PHE A 9 10.15 43.45 -21.87
CA PHE A 9 9.26 42.30 -21.69
C PHE A 9 8.04 42.81 -20.92
N THR A 10 6.90 42.98 -21.58
CA THR A 10 5.60 43.03 -20.90
C THR A 10 5.28 41.59 -20.48
N PRO A 11 5.33 41.24 -19.18
CA PRO A 11 4.75 39.98 -18.76
C PRO A 11 3.26 40.05 -19.10
N ALA A 12 2.81 39.14 -19.97
CA ALA A 12 1.40 38.92 -20.20
C ALA A 12 0.72 38.81 -18.83
N SER A 13 -0.27 39.68 -18.58
CA SER A 13 -1.10 39.66 -17.39
C SER A 13 -1.85 38.34 -17.33
N GLY A 14 -1.19 37.31 -16.80
CA GLY A 14 -1.84 36.09 -16.38
C GLY A 14 -2.86 36.48 -15.34
N SER A 15 -4.13 36.30 -15.67
CA SER A 15 -5.24 36.34 -14.74
C SER A 15 -4.80 35.70 -13.41
N LEU A 16 -4.63 36.51 -12.37
CA LEU A 16 -4.47 36.01 -11.01
C LEU A 16 -5.70 35.14 -10.75
N PRO A 17 -5.54 33.82 -10.52
CA PRO A 17 -6.69 32.99 -10.21
C PRO A 17 -7.25 33.47 -8.88
N ASP A 18 -8.49 33.93 -8.95
CA ASP A 18 -9.43 34.19 -7.87
C ASP A 18 -9.11 33.41 -6.60
N THR A 19 -8.70 34.13 -5.54
CA THR A 19 -8.28 33.61 -4.24
C THR A 19 -9.47 33.18 -3.36
N GLY A 20 -10.57 32.78 -3.97
CA GLY A 20 -11.72 32.18 -3.29
C GLY A 20 -11.44 30.75 -2.85
N GLY A 21 -10.80 30.54 -1.70
CA GLY A 21 -10.82 29.29 -0.92
C GLY A 21 -10.39 27.98 -1.62
N ARG A 22 -9.91 28.04 -2.87
CA ARG A 22 -9.59 26.87 -3.69
C ARG A 22 -8.38 26.15 -3.10
N ARG A 23 -8.61 24.95 -2.57
CA ARG A 23 -7.56 24.04 -2.09
C ARG A 23 -6.54 23.88 -3.22
N LEU A 24 -5.33 24.42 -3.03
CA LEU A 24 -4.27 24.34 -4.02
C LEU A 24 -3.99 22.87 -4.38
N PRO A 25 -3.90 22.53 -5.67
CA PRO A 25 -3.65 21.17 -6.10
C PRO A 25 -2.29 20.70 -5.57
N ARG A 26 -2.32 19.67 -4.73
CA ARG A 26 -1.14 19.13 -4.06
C ARG A 26 -1.32 17.66 -3.77
N THR A 27 -0.23 16.92 -3.84
CA THR A 27 -0.22 15.51 -3.47
C THR A 27 -0.19 15.38 -1.95
N LEU A 28 -1.12 14.60 -1.42
CA LEU A 28 -1.21 14.29 0.01
C LEU A 28 0.02 13.48 0.46
N HIS A 29 0.40 13.63 1.72
CA HIS A 29 1.50 12.90 2.31
C HIS A 29 1.30 11.36 2.21
N PRO A 30 2.27 10.58 1.67
CA PRO A 30 2.11 9.13 1.43
C PRO A 30 1.70 8.33 2.66
N VAL A 31 2.27 8.65 3.82
CA VAL A 31 2.00 7.94 5.07
C VAL A 31 0.55 8.13 5.53
N ALA A 32 -0.10 9.26 5.23
CA ALA A 32 -1.50 9.46 5.61
C ALA A 32 -2.44 8.51 4.83
N TRP A 33 -2.16 8.27 3.55
CA TRP A 33 -2.88 7.26 2.77
C TRP A 33 -2.67 5.84 3.30
N TRP A 34 -1.44 5.53 3.72
CA TRP A 34 -1.14 4.24 4.37
C TRP A 34 -1.85 4.08 5.71
N ILE A 35 -1.86 5.11 6.57
CA ILE A 35 -2.58 5.07 7.84
C ILE A 35 -4.08 4.88 7.59
N TRP A 36 -4.66 5.64 6.66
CA TRP A 36 -6.07 5.52 6.32
C TRP A 36 -6.44 4.13 5.79
N ALA A 37 -5.64 3.59 4.86
CA ALA A 37 -5.88 2.28 4.28
C ALA A 37 -5.66 1.13 5.27
N LEU A 38 -4.62 1.19 6.11
CA LEU A 38 -4.38 0.20 7.15
C LEU A 38 -5.48 0.24 8.21
N ALA A 39 -5.93 1.44 8.60
CA ALA A 39 -7.04 1.57 9.54
C ALA A 39 -8.34 1.00 8.96
N LEU A 40 -8.66 1.23 7.68
CA LEU A 40 -9.79 0.58 7.01
C LEU A 40 -9.63 -0.95 6.94
N ALA A 41 -8.42 -1.46 6.64
CA ALA A 41 -8.16 -2.90 6.65
C ALA A 41 -8.37 -3.51 8.04
N THR A 42 -7.96 -2.79 9.09
CA THR A 42 -8.22 -3.15 10.49
C THR A 42 -9.72 -3.12 10.79
N ALA A 43 -10.47 -2.12 10.33
CA ALA A 43 -11.93 -2.05 10.49
C ALA A 43 -12.65 -3.23 9.81
N VAL A 44 -12.23 -3.59 8.59
CA VAL A 44 -12.73 -4.74 7.83
C VAL A 44 -12.49 -6.08 8.55
N SER A 45 -11.41 -6.23 9.30
CA SER A 45 -11.09 -7.49 10.00
C SER A 45 -12.13 -7.89 11.05
N ARG A 46 -12.94 -6.93 11.52
CA ARG A 46 -13.96 -7.13 12.55
C ARG A 46 -15.34 -7.48 12.00
N THR A 47 -15.55 -7.38 10.69
CA THR A 47 -16.87 -7.45 10.06
C THR A 47 -16.99 -8.63 9.11
N ASN A 48 -17.99 -9.49 9.31
CA ASN A 48 -18.41 -10.52 8.34
C ASN A 48 -19.71 -10.16 7.61
N ASN A 49 -20.30 -9.00 7.92
CA ASN A 49 -21.49 -8.49 7.24
C ASN A 49 -21.16 -8.10 5.78
N PRO A 50 -21.75 -8.79 4.77
CA PRO A 50 -21.45 -8.53 3.36
C PRO A 50 -21.80 -7.11 2.91
N LEU A 51 -22.87 -6.52 3.46
CA LEU A 51 -23.29 -5.17 3.08
C LEU A 51 -22.25 -4.12 3.47
N LEU A 52 -21.67 -4.24 4.66
CA LEU A 52 -20.60 -3.36 5.13
C LEU A 52 -19.31 -3.58 4.31
N LEU A 53 -19.00 -4.82 3.92
CA LEU A 53 -17.85 -5.11 3.05
C LEU A 53 -18.01 -4.47 1.66
N PHE A 54 -19.19 -4.58 1.05
CA PHE A 54 -19.49 -3.88 -0.20
C PHE A 54 -19.44 -2.36 -0.05
N LEU A 55 -19.91 -1.82 1.07
CA LEU A 55 -19.79 -0.39 1.38
C LEU A 55 -18.32 0.05 1.45
N VAL A 56 -17.45 -0.73 2.10
CA VAL A 56 -16.00 -0.45 2.13
C VAL A 56 -15.41 -0.47 0.72
N LEU A 57 -15.76 -1.46 -0.12
CA LEU A 57 -15.30 -1.49 -1.51
C LEU A 57 -15.78 -0.28 -2.31
N ALA A 58 -17.02 0.17 -2.10
CA ALA A 58 -17.56 1.38 -2.72
C ALA A 58 -16.79 2.63 -2.27
N VAL A 59 -16.50 2.76 -0.98
CA VAL A 59 -15.69 3.85 -0.41
C VAL A 59 -14.27 3.83 -1.00
N LEU A 60 -13.61 2.67 -1.04
CA LEU A 60 -12.28 2.53 -1.63
C LEU A 60 -12.30 2.92 -3.12
N GLY A 61 -13.28 2.42 -3.88
CA GLY A 61 -13.45 2.77 -5.30
C GLY A 61 -13.68 4.27 -5.51
N TYR A 62 -14.55 4.88 -4.70
CA TYR A 62 -14.81 6.33 -4.73
C TYR A 62 -13.54 7.14 -4.43
N VAL A 63 -12.85 6.85 -3.33
CA VAL A 63 -11.65 7.61 -2.93
C VAL A 63 -10.52 7.42 -3.94
N VAL A 64 -10.30 6.19 -4.44
CA VAL A 64 -9.28 5.92 -5.45
C VAL A 64 -9.60 6.63 -6.75
N THR A 65 -10.84 6.57 -7.25
CA THR A 65 -11.21 7.26 -8.49
C THR A 65 -11.13 8.78 -8.38
N ALA A 66 -11.53 9.35 -7.23
CA ALA A 66 -11.49 10.79 -6.99
C ALA A 66 -10.08 11.36 -6.78
N ARG A 67 -9.14 10.55 -6.25
CA ARG A 67 -7.82 11.04 -5.80
C ARG A 67 -6.61 10.39 -6.44
N ARG A 68 -6.79 9.38 -7.31
CA ARG A 68 -5.69 8.80 -8.08
C ARG A 68 -5.00 9.86 -8.96
N THR A 69 -3.68 9.78 -9.03
CA THR A 69 -2.85 10.59 -9.94
C THR A 69 -2.80 9.94 -11.32
N GLU A 70 -2.49 10.66 -12.40
CA GLU A 70 -2.37 10.09 -13.77
C GLU A 70 -1.12 9.24 -13.99
N ALA A 71 -0.48 8.79 -12.92
CA ALA A 71 0.78 8.08 -13.01
C ALA A 71 0.60 6.60 -13.42
N PRO A 72 1.63 5.96 -14.02
CA PRO A 72 1.54 4.56 -14.44
C PRO A 72 1.12 3.59 -13.33
N TRP A 73 1.54 3.83 -12.08
CA TRP A 73 1.20 3.00 -10.91
C TRP A 73 -0.25 3.16 -10.46
N ALA A 74 -0.92 4.27 -10.80
CA ALA A 74 -2.28 4.55 -10.39
C ALA A 74 -3.33 3.68 -11.10
N ARG A 75 -2.95 3.06 -12.23
CA ARG A 75 -3.72 2.00 -12.88
C ARG A 75 -3.63 0.65 -12.14
N GLY A 76 -2.80 0.57 -11.10
CA GLY A 76 -2.59 -0.62 -10.29
C GLY A 76 -3.84 -1.17 -9.62
N PHE A 77 -4.82 -0.31 -9.30
CA PHE A 77 -6.00 -0.70 -8.51
C PHE A 77 -6.83 -1.79 -9.18
N THR A 78 -6.96 -1.75 -10.51
CA THR A 78 -7.70 -2.76 -11.27
C THR A 78 -7.07 -4.15 -11.13
N TYR A 79 -5.73 -4.25 -11.08
CA TYR A 79 -5.05 -5.52 -10.83
C TYR A 79 -5.31 -6.05 -9.42
N TYR A 80 -5.39 -5.17 -8.41
CA TYR A 80 -5.79 -5.56 -7.06
C TYR A 80 -7.23 -6.06 -7.01
N LEU A 81 -8.15 -5.44 -7.77
CA LEU A 81 -9.54 -5.92 -7.89
C LEU A 81 -9.60 -7.30 -8.55
N TYR A 82 -8.86 -7.53 -9.64
CA TYR A 82 -8.80 -8.85 -10.27
C TYR A 82 -8.20 -9.92 -9.34
N LEU A 83 -7.15 -9.58 -8.59
CA LEU A 83 -6.57 -10.47 -7.60
C LEU A 83 -7.56 -10.76 -6.46
N ALA A 84 -8.27 -9.75 -5.97
CA ALA A 84 -9.29 -9.87 -4.94
C ALA A 84 -10.46 -10.76 -5.40
N LEU A 85 -10.96 -10.56 -6.63
CA LEU A 85 -12.01 -11.40 -7.22
C LEU A 85 -11.53 -12.84 -7.39
N THR A 86 -10.29 -13.04 -7.84
CA THR A 86 -9.67 -14.37 -7.95
C THR A 86 -9.62 -15.06 -6.59
N VAL A 87 -9.26 -14.36 -5.51
CA VAL A 87 -9.23 -14.92 -4.15
C VAL A 87 -10.63 -15.37 -3.70
N VAL A 88 -11.67 -14.56 -3.95
CA VAL A 88 -13.06 -14.95 -3.63
C VAL A 88 -13.46 -16.18 -4.44
N ALA A 89 -13.21 -16.19 -5.74
CA ALA A 89 -13.55 -17.29 -6.62
C ALA A 89 -12.87 -18.59 -6.20
N ILE A 90 -11.56 -18.55 -5.93
CA ILE A 90 -10.81 -19.70 -5.41
C ILE A 90 -11.43 -20.17 -4.09
N ARG A 91 -11.74 -19.28 -3.15
CA ARG A 91 -12.28 -19.68 -1.85
C ARG A 91 -13.66 -20.33 -1.96
N VAL A 92 -14.55 -19.79 -2.81
CA VAL A 92 -15.88 -20.36 -3.08
C VAL A 92 -15.76 -21.71 -3.78
N VAL A 93 -14.89 -21.84 -4.79
CA VAL A 93 -14.65 -23.11 -5.49
C VAL A 93 -14.08 -24.15 -4.56
N PHE A 94 -13.08 -23.81 -3.74
CA PHE A 94 -12.54 -24.71 -2.72
C PHE A 94 -13.65 -25.15 -1.76
N ARG A 95 -14.47 -24.23 -1.27
CA ARG A 95 -15.60 -24.59 -0.39
C ARG A 95 -16.65 -25.46 -1.08
N ALA A 96 -16.88 -25.29 -2.38
CA ALA A 96 -17.80 -26.12 -3.15
C ALA A 96 -17.26 -27.54 -3.39
N VAL A 97 -15.94 -27.68 -3.59
CA VAL A 97 -15.28 -28.96 -3.88
C VAL A 97 -15.05 -29.79 -2.61
N PHE A 98 -14.69 -29.13 -1.51
CA PHE A 98 -14.44 -29.77 -0.22
C PHE A 98 -15.70 -29.74 0.63
N ALA A 99 -16.35 -30.89 0.77
CA ALA A 99 -17.56 -30.99 1.58
C ALA A 99 -17.24 -30.66 3.05
N THR A 100 -18.07 -29.80 3.63
CA THR A 100 -18.10 -29.56 5.06
C THR A 100 -19.38 -30.15 5.63
N GLY A 101 -19.29 -30.70 6.84
CA GLY A 101 -20.34 -31.51 7.47
C GLY A 101 -21.76 -30.96 7.30
N ILE A 102 -22.71 -31.87 7.24
CA ILE A 102 -24.12 -31.59 6.98
C ILE A 102 -24.75 -31.03 8.26
N THR A 103 -25.33 -29.83 8.19
CA THR A 103 -26.12 -29.27 9.29
C THR A 103 -27.61 -29.54 9.04
N PRO A 104 -28.44 -29.86 10.05
CA PRO A 104 -29.86 -30.22 9.86
C PRO A 104 -30.74 -29.17 9.16
N HIS A 105 -30.28 -27.92 9.05
CA HIS A 105 -31.03 -26.79 8.48
C HIS A 105 -30.39 -26.21 7.19
N ASP A 106 -29.48 -26.93 6.55
CA ASP A 106 -28.80 -26.47 5.33
C ASP A 106 -29.72 -26.54 4.08
N HIS A 107 -29.67 -25.51 3.24
CA HIS A 107 -30.34 -25.50 1.94
C HIS A 107 -29.39 -26.06 0.86
N PHE A 108 -29.68 -27.26 0.38
CA PHE A 108 -28.85 -27.92 -0.64
C PHE A 108 -29.10 -27.33 -2.04
N LEU A 109 -28.02 -26.96 -2.73
CA LEU A 109 -28.07 -26.49 -4.12
C LEU A 109 -27.79 -27.63 -5.10
N PHE A 110 -26.70 -28.35 -4.88
CA PHE A 110 -26.28 -29.48 -5.70
C PHE A 110 -25.33 -30.40 -4.93
N SER A 111 -25.20 -31.64 -5.36
CA SER A 111 -24.27 -32.62 -4.79
C SER A 111 -23.21 -33.00 -5.80
N LEU A 112 -21.93 -32.89 -5.44
CA LEU A 112 -20.86 -33.49 -6.23
C LEU A 112 -20.74 -34.98 -5.91
N PRO A 113 -20.41 -35.83 -6.90
CA PRO A 113 -20.12 -37.24 -6.66
C PRO A 113 -18.97 -37.36 -5.67
N HIS A 114 -19.18 -38.20 -4.64
CA HIS A 114 -18.18 -38.44 -3.61
C HIS A 114 -17.04 -39.28 -4.19
N LEU A 115 -15.81 -38.78 -4.06
CA LEU A 115 -14.62 -39.54 -4.41
C LEU A 115 -14.04 -40.16 -3.13
N PRO A 116 -14.00 -41.49 -3.00
CA PRO A 116 -13.42 -42.12 -1.83
C PRO A 116 -11.95 -41.74 -1.74
N THR A 117 -11.57 -41.04 -0.68
CA THR A 117 -10.18 -40.72 -0.40
C THR A 117 -9.49 -41.91 0.25
N PRO A 118 -8.22 -42.18 -0.08
CA PRO A 118 -7.44 -43.23 0.57
C PRO A 118 -7.40 -43.07 2.10
N ASP A 119 -7.25 -44.16 2.84
CA ASP A 119 -7.29 -44.19 4.32
C ASP A 119 -6.26 -43.27 4.99
N TRP A 120 -5.13 -42.98 4.31
CA TRP A 120 -4.10 -42.03 4.77
C TRP A 120 -4.53 -40.55 4.66
N TYR A 121 -5.65 -40.27 4.01
CA TYR A 121 -6.25 -38.94 3.78
C TYR A 121 -7.72 -38.88 4.24
N ALA A 122 -8.12 -39.71 5.21
CA ALA A 122 -9.49 -39.85 5.70
C ALA A 122 -10.11 -38.59 6.35
N GLY A 123 -9.35 -37.50 6.49
CA GLY A 123 -9.83 -36.23 7.05
C GLY A 123 -10.45 -35.26 6.05
N ILE A 124 -10.34 -35.49 4.73
CA ILE A 124 -10.79 -34.56 3.70
C ILE A 124 -11.74 -35.29 2.75
N GLN A 125 -13.02 -34.93 2.77
CA GLN A 125 -14.00 -35.48 1.84
C GLN A 125 -14.06 -34.63 0.56
N LEU A 126 -13.69 -35.25 -0.56
CA LEU A 126 -13.79 -34.66 -1.89
C LEU A 126 -15.19 -34.93 -2.46
N GLY A 127 -15.91 -33.86 -2.78
CA GLY A 127 -17.31 -33.93 -3.18
C GLY A 127 -18.26 -34.19 -2.02
N GLY A 128 -19.57 -34.12 -2.28
CA GLY A 128 -20.63 -34.14 -1.27
C GLY A 128 -21.68 -33.06 -1.52
N PRO A 129 -22.67 -32.90 -0.62
CA PRO A 129 -23.71 -31.89 -0.74
C PRO A 129 -23.14 -30.49 -0.52
N VAL A 130 -23.39 -29.59 -1.48
CA VAL A 130 -23.00 -28.17 -1.40
C VAL A 130 -24.21 -27.37 -0.93
N SER A 131 -24.12 -26.85 0.30
CA SER A 131 -25.16 -25.99 0.87
C SER A 131 -24.96 -24.51 0.48
N LEU A 132 -26.07 -23.79 0.37
CA LEU A 132 -26.07 -22.35 0.14
C LEU A 132 -25.33 -21.62 1.26
N GLU A 133 -25.53 -22.05 2.51
CA GLU A 133 -24.90 -21.52 3.72
C GLU A 133 -23.37 -21.61 3.64
N ALA A 134 -22.84 -22.76 3.23
CA ALA A 134 -21.40 -22.96 3.09
C ALA A 134 -20.81 -22.06 1.99
N LEU A 135 -21.49 -21.93 0.85
CA LEU A 135 -21.03 -21.05 -0.23
C LEU A 135 -21.08 -19.58 0.18
N LEU A 136 -22.16 -19.16 0.85
CA LEU A 136 -22.30 -17.80 1.36
C LEU A 136 -21.24 -17.50 2.43
N SER A 137 -20.95 -18.43 3.35
CA SER A 137 -19.90 -18.24 4.36
C SER A 137 -18.51 -18.09 3.72
N ALA A 138 -18.19 -18.92 2.73
CA ALA A 138 -16.93 -18.81 2.01
C ALA A 138 -16.85 -17.56 1.15
N ALA A 139 -17.97 -17.13 0.56
CA ALA A 139 -18.06 -15.89 -0.20
C ALA A 139 -17.86 -14.67 0.72
N THR A 140 -18.50 -14.62 1.90
CA THR A 140 -18.33 -13.52 2.86
C THR A 140 -16.92 -13.44 3.42
N ASP A 141 -16.34 -14.58 3.79
CA ASP A 141 -14.96 -14.61 4.26
C ASP A 141 -13.96 -14.23 3.14
N GLY A 142 -14.22 -14.70 1.92
CA GLY A 142 -13.44 -14.35 0.74
C GLY A 142 -13.53 -12.86 0.46
N LEU A 143 -14.74 -12.29 0.56
CA LEU A 143 -15.00 -10.86 0.40
C LEU A 143 -14.28 -10.02 1.46
N ARG A 144 -14.20 -10.50 2.71
CA ARG A 144 -13.41 -9.86 3.78
C ARG A 144 -11.92 -9.79 3.41
N LEU A 145 -11.33 -10.90 2.96
CA LEU A 145 -9.92 -10.92 2.50
C LEU A 145 -9.71 -10.04 1.26
N ALA A 146 -10.65 -10.08 0.32
CA ALA A 146 -10.66 -9.22 -0.86
C ALA A 146 -10.67 -7.72 -0.48
N CYS A 147 -11.49 -7.32 0.50
CA CYS A 147 -11.52 -5.95 1.00
C CYS A 147 -10.18 -5.52 1.60
N MET A 148 -9.54 -6.37 2.40
CA MET A 148 -8.20 -6.09 2.95
C MET A 148 -7.16 -5.90 1.85
N LEU A 149 -7.19 -6.76 0.84
CA LEU A 149 -6.31 -6.65 -0.33
C LEU A 149 -6.55 -5.35 -1.11
N CYS A 150 -7.82 -4.96 -1.29
CA CYS A 150 -8.20 -3.70 -1.93
C CYS A 150 -7.76 -2.48 -1.11
N CYS A 151 -7.76 -2.54 0.23
CA CYS A 151 -7.21 -1.46 1.07
C CYS A 151 -5.71 -1.25 0.78
N ILE A 152 -4.93 -2.34 0.72
CA ILE A 152 -3.51 -2.28 0.36
C ILE A 152 -3.33 -1.75 -1.07
N GLY A 153 -4.18 -2.19 -2.00
CA GLY A 153 -4.19 -1.68 -3.38
C GLY A 153 -4.49 -0.18 -3.45
N ALA A 154 -5.42 0.32 -2.64
CA ALA A 154 -5.73 1.74 -2.54
C ALA A 154 -4.53 2.53 -1.99
N ALA A 155 -3.85 2.04 -0.95
CA ALA A 155 -2.62 2.66 -0.43
C ALA A 155 -1.55 2.78 -1.52
N ASN A 156 -1.26 1.69 -2.24
CA ASN A 156 -0.22 1.66 -3.28
C ASN A 156 -0.55 2.51 -4.51
N THR A 157 -1.82 2.74 -4.80
CA THR A 157 -2.27 3.53 -5.95
C THR A 157 -2.32 5.02 -5.64
N LEU A 158 -2.65 5.37 -4.39
CA LEU A 158 -2.74 6.77 -3.92
C LEU A 158 -1.41 7.32 -3.40
N ALA A 159 -0.57 6.47 -2.79
CA ALA A 159 0.74 6.88 -2.27
C ALA A 159 1.84 6.74 -3.32
N ASN A 160 2.63 7.80 -3.52
CA ASN A 160 3.82 7.72 -4.38
C ASN A 160 4.95 6.95 -3.65
N PRO A 161 5.40 5.78 -4.15
CA PRO A 161 6.39 4.94 -3.46
C PRO A 161 7.74 5.64 -3.30
N LYS A 162 8.17 6.43 -4.30
CA LYS A 162 9.42 7.21 -4.21
C LYS A 162 9.34 8.29 -3.13
N ARG A 163 8.16 8.88 -2.95
CA ARG A 163 7.93 9.88 -1.90
C ARG A 163 7.83 9.21 -0.53
N ALA A 164 7.17 8.06 -0.42
CA ALA A 164 7.13 7.27 0.82
C ALA A 164 8.54 6.94 1.33
N LEU A 165 9.46 6.58 0.42
CA LEU A 165 10.87 6.33 0.77
C LEU A 165 11.59 7.55 1.36
N ARG A 166 11.20 8.77 0.95
CA ARG A 166 11.79 10.00 1.49
C ARG A 166 11.32 10.30 2.90
N VAL A 167 10.22 9.70 3.38
CA VAL A 167 9.67 9.93 4.71
C VAL A 167 10.11 8.84 5.71
N LEU A 168 10.97 7.89 5.30
CA LEU A 168 11.51 6.95 6.27
C LEU A 168 12.26 7.70 7.39
N PRO A 169 12.08 7.26 8.65
CA PRO A 169 12.81 7.82 9.78
C PRO A 169 14.31 7.67 9.58
N GLY A 170 15.10 8.61 10.10
CA GLY A 170 16.56 8.60 9.95
C GLY A 170 17.23 7.32 10.46
N ALA A 171 16.60 6.60 11.40
CA ALA A 171 17.06 5.29 11.86
C ALA A 171 17.17 4.25 10.74
N LEU A 172 16.37 4.38 9.67
CA LEU A 172 16.34 3.51 8.51
C LEU A 172 17.07 4.12 7.31
N HIS A 173 17.96 5.10 7.53
CA HIS A 173 18.63 5.82 6.44
C HIS A 173 19.42 4.89 5.53
N GLU A 174 20.19 3.94 6.08
CA GLU A 174 20.98 2.99 5.30
C GLU A 174 20.08 2.12 4.39
N LEU A 175 18.96 1.63 4.94
CA LEU A 175 17.94 0.90 4.18
C LEU A 175 17.28 1.80 3.12
N GLY A 176 16.96 3.04 3.48
CA GLY A 176 16.36 4.02 2.57
C GLY A 176 17.26 4.36 1.38
N VAL A 177 18.57 4.53 1.62
CA VAL A 177 19.57 4.76 0.57
C VAL A 177 19.68 3.53 -0.32
N ALA A 178 19.81 2.33 0.25
CA ALA A 178 19.89 1.09 -0.51
C ALA A 178 18.67 0.89 -1.44
N VAL A 179 17.45 1.08 -0.91
CA VAL A 179 16.22 0.95 -1.71
C VAL A 179 16.11 2.06 -2.75
N THR A 180 16.48 3.30 -2.42
CA THR A 180 16.46 4.42 -3.37
C THR A 180 17.43 4.18 -4.53
N VAL A 181 18.65 3.70 -4.22
CA VAL A 181 19.64 3.30 -5.23
C VAL A 181 19.07 2.18 -6.08
N ALA A 182 18.53 1.11 -5.49
CA ALA A 182 17.95 -0.01 -6.22
C ALA A 182 16.83 0.44 -7.19
N ILE A 183 15.90 1.29 -6.75
CA ILE A 183 14.82 1.82 -7.59
C ILE A 183 15.35 2.70 -8.73
N SER A 184 16.43 3.45 -8.49
CA SER A 184 17.04 4.29 -9.52
C SER A 184 17.83 3.49 -10.57
N VAL A 185 18.42 2.36 -10.15
CA VAL A 185 19.22 1.47 -10.99
C VAL A 185 18.37 0.44 -11.73
N ALA A 186 17.19 0.08 -11.22
CA ALA A 186 16.25 -0.83 -11.87
C ALA A 186 15.98 -0.55 -13.36
N PRO A 187 15.59 0.68 -13.79
CA PRO A 187 15.38 0.95 -15.22
C PRO A 187 16.66 0.80 -16.05
N GLN A 188 17.83 1.04 -15.43
CA GLN A 188 19.12 0.92 -16.08
C GLN A 188 19.48 -0.56 -16.31
N LEU A 189 19.24 -1.42 -15.32
CA LEU A 189 19.41 -2.88 -15.45
C LEU A 189 18.51 -3.44 -16.55
N VAL A 190 17.26 -2.98 -16.65
CA VAL A 190 16.34 -3.38 -17.73
C VAL A 190 16.93 -3.01 -19.10
N GLN A 191 17.48 -1.81 -19.24
CA GLN A 191 18.13 -1.38 -20.49
C GLN A 191 19.38 -2.21 -20.81
N SER A 192 20.19 -2.55 -19.80
CA SER A 192 21.37 -3.41 -19.98
C SER A 192 20.97 -4.83 -20.42
N VAL A 193 19.95 -5.42 -19.79
CA VAL A 193 19.38 -6.71 -20.21
C VAL A 193 18.89 -6.65 -21.66
N GLN A 194 18.13 -5.62 -22.02
CA GLN A 194 17.62 -5.45 -23.38
C GLN A 194 18.75 -5.28 -24.40
N ARG A 195 19.82 -4.54 -24.05
CA ARG A 195 21.00 -4.34 -24.91
C ARG A 195 21.74 -5.66 -25.15
N VAL A 196 22.02 -6.41 -24.09
CA VAL A 196 22.72 -7.71 -24.16
C VAL A 196 21.87 -8.73 -24.93
N ALA A 197 20.56 -8.78 -24.68
CA ALA A 197 19.64 -9.65 -25.41
C ALA A 197 19.62 -9.32 -26.92
N ARG A 198 19.65 -8.04 -27.29
CA ARG A 198 19.66 -7.60 -28.69
C ARG A 198 20.98 -7.93 -29.39
N ALA A 199 22.12 -7.65 -28.73
CA ALA A 199 23.44 -8.00 -29.25
C ALA A 199 23.59 -9.51 -29.48
N ARG A 200 23.04 -10.34 -28.58
CA ARG A 200 23.06 -11.80 -28.72
C ARG A 200 22.18 -12.29 -29.87
N ARG A 201 21.01 -11.67 -30.10
CA ARG A 201 20.16 -11.99 -31.26
C ARG A 201 20.89 -11.72 -32.59
N LEU A 202 21.68 -10.63 -32.65
CA LEU A 202 22.47 -10.29 -33.84
C LEU A 202 23.67 -11.24 -34.06
N ARG A 203 24.20 -11.87 -33.00
CA ARG A 203 25.32 -12.83 -33.07
C ARG A 203 24.87 -14.29 -33.31
N ALA A 204 23.69 -14.50 -33.92
CA ALA A 204 23.13 -15.83 -34.23
C ALA A 204 23.07 -16.81 -33.04
N GLY A 205 22.82 -16.31 -31.82
CA GLY A 205 22.71 -17.15 -30.63
C GLY A 205 21.44 -18.01 -30.62
N SER A 206 21.46 -19.17 -31.29
CA SER A 206 20.34 -20.13 -31.31
C SER A 206 20.17 -20.93 -30.01
N SER A 207 21.06 -20.74 -29.03
CA SER A 207 21.01 -21.49 -27.77
C SER A 207 19.73 -21.15 -26.99
N LYS A 208 18.92 -22.18 -26.76
CA LYS A 208 17.72 -22.16 -25.89
C LYS A 208 18.08 -22.64 -24.48
N GLY A 209 17.29 -22.26 -23.48
CA GLY A 209 17.44 -22.74 -22.10
C GLY A 209 18.55 -22.07 -21.28
N LEU A 210 19.14 -22.79 -20.32
CA LEU A 210 20.02 -22.23 -19.28
C LEU A 210 21.31 -21.59 -19.82
N ARG A 211 21.88 -22.13 -20.92
CA ARG A 211 23.04 -21.51 -21.61
C ARG A 211 22.69 -20.15 -22.21
N ALA A 212 21.45 -19.97 -22.62
CA ALA A 212 20.92 -18.71 -23.14
C ALA A 212 20.86 -17.65 -22.05
N LEU A 213 20.43 -18.06 -20.86
CA LEU A 213 20.34 -17.22 -19.68
C LEU A 213 21.73 -16.80 -19.19
N ARG A 214 22.69 -17.72 -19.12
CA ARG A 214 24.07 -17.40 -18.70
C ARG A 214 24.71 -16.32 -19.57
N GLY A 215 24.47 -16.35 -20.89
CA GLY A 215 24.97 -15.33 -21.82
C GLY A 215 24.33 -13.93 -21.65
N ILE A 216 23.24 -13.81 -20.90
CA ILE A 216 22.61 -12.52 -20.57
C ILE A 216 22.97 -12.10 -19.15
N VAL A 217 22.92 -13.03 -18.19
CA VAL A 217 23.12 -12.74 -16.78
C VAL A 217 24.56 -12.33 -16.48
N VAL A 218 25.56 -13.03 -17.02
CA VAL A 218 26.97 -12.72 -16.70
C VAL A 218 27.36 -11.29 -17.13
N PRO A 219 27.10 -10.83 -18.38
CA PRO A 219 27.42 -9.46 -18.78
C PRO A 219 26.61 -8.41 -18.01
N VAL A 220 25.37 -8.71 -17.63
CA VAL A 220 24.53 -7.78 -16.85
C VAL A 220 25.05 -7.66 -15.42
N LEU A 221 25.51 -8.75 -14.81
CA LEU A 221 26.14 -8.71 -13.48
C LEU A 221 27.46 -7.94 -13.52
N GLU A 222 28.27 -8.11 -14.56
CA GLU A 222 29.50 -7.34 -14.77
C GLU A 222 29.23 -5.84 -14.88
N ASP A 223 28.28 -5.43 -15.75
CA ASP A 223 27.85 -4.03 -15.88
C ASP A 223 27.26 -3.47 -14.57
N ALA A 224 26.51 -4.29 -13.83
CA ALA A 224 25.97 -3.92 -12.53
C ALA A 224 27.07 -3.72 -11.47
N LEU A 225 28.10 -4.57 -11.45
CA LEU A 225 29.25 -4.45 -10.54
C LEU A 225 30.10 -3.22 -10.87
N GLU A 226 30.39 -2.98 -12.15
CA GLU A 226 31.14 -1.77 -12.53
C GLU A 226 30.37 -0.49 -12.15
N ARG A 227 29.05 -0.49 -12.36
CA ARG A 227 28.20 0.64 -11.97
C ARG A 227 28.10 0.80 -10.45
N SER A 228 28.04 -0.28 -9.69
CA SER A 228 28.00 -0.20 -8.22
C SER A 228 29.32 0.36 -7.68
N LEU A 229 30.46 -0.03 -8.23
CA LEU A 229 31.79 0.53 -7.89
C LEU A 229 31.88 2.03 -8.19
N ARG A 230 31.43 2.47 -9.39
CA ARG A 230 31.41 3.90 -9.76
C ARG A 230 30.48 4.70 -8.87
N LEU A 231 29.31 4.16 -8.53
CA LEU A 231 28.38 4.80 -7.60
C LEU A 231 28.98 4.90 -6.19
N ALA A 232 29.62 3.84 -5.70
CA ALA A 232 30.29 3.83 -4.40
C ALA A 232 31.39 4.90 -4.33
N ALA A 233 32.26 5.00 -5.34
CA ALA A 233 33.29 6.04 -5.41
C ALA A 233 32.68 7.47 -5.45
N GLY A 234 31.59 7.64 -6.21
CA GLY A 234 30.83 8.90 -6.26
C GLY A 234 30.07 9.24 -4.97
N MET A 235 29.77 8.24 -4.14
CA MET A 235 29.15 8.42 -2.82
C MET A 235 30.22 8.80 -1.79
N ASP A 236 31.36 8.10 -1.78
CA ASP A 236 32.47 8.34 -0.86
C ASP A 236 33.08 9.74 -1.03
N SER A 237 33.31 10.18 -2.29
CA SER A 237 33.74 11.54 -2.61
C SER A 237 32.78 12.64 -2.14
N ARG A 238 31.47 12.34 -2.03
CA ARG A 238 30.45 13.25 -1.48
C ARG A 238 30.32 13.14 0.04
N GLY A 239 31.12 12.31 0.69
CA GLY A 239 31.13 12.10 2.14
C GLY A 239 30.04 11.17 2.67
N TYR A 240 29.43 10.32 1.83
CA TYR A 240 28.52 9.27 2.29
C TYR A 240 29.27 8.24 3.15
N GLY A 241 28.59 7.66 4.15
CA GLY A 241 29.16 6.58 4.97
C GLY A 241 29.84 7.04 6.28
N ARG A 242 29.98 8.36 6.51
CA ARG A 242 30.37 8.86 7.83
C ARG A 242 29.23 8.62 8.82
N ALA A 243 29.41 7.66 9.71
CA ALA A 243 28.60 7.55 10.91
C ALA A 243 28.74 8.89 11.68
N GLY A 244 27.62 9.51 12.06
CA GLY A 244 27.65 10.70 12.91
C GLY A 244 28.27 10.42 14.29
N THR A 245 27.90 11.18 15.31
CA THR A 245 28.42 11.07 16.69
C THR A 245 27.95 9.83 17.49
N ALA A 246 27.66 8.72 16.80
CA ALA A 246 27.00 7.57 17.40
C ALA A 246 27.94 6.71 18.27
N THR A 247 27.70 6.70 19.57
CA THR A 247 28.39 5.81 20.53
C THR A 247 27.86 4.37 20.44
N PRO A 248 28.68 3.34 20.76
CA PRO A 248 28.24 1.94 20.79
C PRO A 248 27.06 1.71 21.75
N ARG A 249 26.98 2.48 22.85
CA ARG A 249 25.87 2.44 23.80
C ARG A 249 24.55 2.88 23.16
N SER A 250 24.56 3.94 22.36
CA SER A 250 23.37 4.39 21.62
C SER A 250 22.84 3.33 20.64
N ARG A 251 23.75 2.58 19.99
CA ARG A 251 23.38 1.45 19.11
C ARG A 251 22.67 0.33 19.88
N ARG A 252 23.23 -0.09 21.02
CA ARG A 252 22.62 -1.13 21.87
C ARG A 252 21.26 -0.70 22.43
N VAL A 253 21.14 0.54 22.92
CA VAL A 253 19.87 1.07 23.44
C VAL A 253 18.81 1.12 22.34
N THR A 254 19.17 1.57 21.13
CA THR A 254 18.23 1.60 20.02
C THR A 254 17.79 0.20 19.61
N GLY A 255 18.72 -0.76 19.54
CA GLY A 255 18.40 -2.16 19.27
C GLY A 255 17.48 -2.76 20.33
N ALA A 256 17.78 -2.53 21.61
CA ALA A 256 16.96 -3.00 22.72
C ALA A 256 15.54 -2.40 22.69
N LEU A 257 15.41 -1.09 22.47
CA LEU A 257 14.10 -0.43 22.35
C LEU A 257 13.28 -0.96 21.17
N MET A 258 13.92 -1.24 20.03
CA MET A 258 13.25 -1.81 18.87
C MET A 258 12.79 -3.25 19.10
N LEU A 259 13.65 -4.09 19.68
CA LEU A 259 13.32 -5.47 20.00
C LEU A 259 12.21 -5.53 21.05
N LEU A 260 12.33 -4.78 22.15
CA LEU A 260 11.29 -4.69 23.19
C LEU A 260 9.99 -4.13 22.63
N GLY A 261 10.06 -3.10 21.79
CA GLY A 261 8.88 -2.53 21.13
C GLY A 261 8.18 -3.54 20.21
N MET A 262 8.95 -4.30 19.41
CA MET A 262 8.42 -5.34 18.55
C MET A 262 7.82 -6.50 19.35
N CYS A 263 8.47 -6.95 20.44
CA CYS A 263 7.90 -7.93 21.35
C CYS A 263 6.60 -7.43 21.98
N GLY A 264 6.54 -6.16 22.40
CA GLY A 264 5.32 -5.54 22.95
C GLY A 264 4.18 -5.44 21.92
N LEU A 265 4.50 -5.14 20.66
CA LEU A 265 3.52 -5.16 19.57
C LEU A 265 3.00 -6.57 19.29
N CYS A 266 3.87 -7.58 19.24
CA CYS A 266 3.47 -8.98 19.05
C CYS A 266 2.59 -9.48 20.21
N ALA A 267 3.02 -9.21 21.45
CA ALA A 267 2.25 -9.55 22.65
C ALA A 267 0.89 -8.82 22.67
N GLY A 268 0.89 -7.54 22.30
CA GLY A 268 -0.30 -6.71 22.13
C GLY A 268 -1.32 -7.29 21.16
N VAL A 269 -0.87 -7.65 19.95
CA VAL A 269 -1.71 -8.27 18.93
C VAL A 269 -2.24 -9.62 19.41
N TYR A 270 -1.41 -10.43 20.07
CA TYR A 270 -1.85 -11.70 20.63
C TYR A 270 -2.93 -11.51 21.70
N GLY A 271 -2.73 -10.60 22.67
CA GLY A 271 -3.73 -10.31 23.71
C GLY A 271 -5.00 -9.63 23.20
N LEU A 272 -4.97 -9.04 22.00
CA LEU A 272 -6.16 -8.52 21.30
C LEU A 272 -6.95 -9.61 20.56
N LEU A 273 -6.28 -10.70 20.17
CA LEU A 273 -6.89 -11.80 19.42
C LEU A 273 -7.34 -12.93 20.35
N ASP A 274 -6.70 -13.10 21.51
CA ASP A 274 -7.04 -14.11 22.50
C ASP A 274 -7.88 -13.52 23.64
N ALA A 275 -9.12 -14.01 23.77
CA ALA A 275 -10.07 -13.57 24.80
C ALA A 275 -9.73 -14.09 26.21
N THR A 276 -8.82 -15.06 26.33
CA THR A 276 -8.42 -15.63 27.63
C THR A 276 -7.23 -14.91 28.27
N THR A 277 -6.54 -14.06 27.51
CA THR A 277 -5.38 -13.32 27.95
C THR A 277 -5.76 -12.10 28.82
N PRO A 278 -4.99 -11.75 29.87
CA PRO A 278 -5.25 -10.57 30.69
C PRO A 278 -5.33 -9.26 29.89
N ALA A 279 -6.24 -8.36 30.26
CA ALA A 279 -6.49 -7.10 29.53
C ALA A 279 -5.25 -6.19 29.38
N PHE A 280 -4.25 -6.31 30.26
CA PHE A 280 -2.99 -5.55 30.15
C PHE A 280 -2.13 -5.97 28.94
N LEU A 281 -2.26 -7.22 28.50
CA LEU A 281 -1.52 -7.78 27.37
C LEU A 281 -2.13 -7.43 26.01
N GLY A 282 -3.34 -6.86 25.96
CA GLY A 282 -3.97 -6.37 24.73
C GLY A 282 -3.52 -4.95 24.36
N PHE A 283 -4.45 -4.00 24.44
CA PHE A 283 -4.21 -2.59 24.08
C PHE A 283 -3.02 -1.93 24.82
N PRO A 284 -2.83 -2.10 26.14
CA PRO A 284 -1.74 -1.44 26.85
C PRO A 284 -0.36 -1.94 26.41
N ALA A 285 -0.19 -3.25 26.23
CA ALA A 285 1.05 -3.82 25.68
C ALA A 285 1.31 -3.36 24.24
N MET A 286 0.27 -3.30 23.40
CA MET A 286 0.40 -2.79 22.03
C MET A 286 0.82 -1.31 22.01
N ALA A 287 0.21 -0.48 22.87
CA ALA A 287 0.54 0.93 23.01
C ALA A 287 1.98 1.14 23.54
N ALA A 288 2.37 0.40 24.58
CA ALA A 288 3.73 0.42 25.11
C ALA A 288 4.75 -0.01 24.05
N GLY A 289 4.46 -1.08 23.30
CA GLY A 289 5.28 -1.55 22.19
C GLY A 289 5.45 -0.48 21.10
N ALA A 290 4.36 0.17 20.70
CA ALA A 290 4.40 1.27 19.73
C ALA A 290 5.24 2.45 20.22
N VAL A 291 5.10 2.85 21.49
CA VAL A 291 5.90 3.93 22.10
C VAL A 291 7.39 3.58 22.10
N LEU A 292 7.75 2.35 22.48
CA LEU A 292 9.14 1.88 22.47
C LEU A 292 9.73 1.86 21.06
N CYS A 293 8.97 1.41 20.05
CA CYS A 293 9.39 1.48 18.65
C CYS A 293 9.61 2.94 18.18
N VAL A 294 8.69 3.84 18.50
CA VAL A 294 8.83 5.27 18.16
C VAL A 294 10.02 5.90 18.87
N ALA A 295 10.26 5.57 20.14
CA ALA A 295 11.42 6.02 20.90
C ALA A 295 12.73 5.49 20.28
N GLY A 296 12.79 4.20 19.92
CA GLY A 296 13.91 3.60 19.20
C GLY A 296 14.17 4.27 17.85
N LEU A 297 13.13 4.55 17.07
CA LEU A 297 13.22 5.26 15.80
C LEU A 297 13.69 6.72 15.97
N ARG A 298 13.20 7.44 16.99
CA ARG A 298 13.61 8.83 17.27
C ARG A 298 15.05 8.93 17.73
N LEU A 299 15.45 8.10 18.70
CA LEU A 299 16.84 8.00 19.15
C LEU A 299 17.76 7.57 18.01
N GLY A 300 17.27 6.69 17.14
CA GLY A 300 18.02 6.28 15.97
C GLY A 300 18.12 7.31 14.86
N GLY A 301 17.08 8.15 14.70
CA GLY A 301 17.05 9.24 13.74
C GLY A 301 18.00 10.38 14.09
N ARG A 302 18.27 10.62 15.37
CA ARG A 302 19.25 11.62 15.84
C ARG A 302 20.68 11.36 15.34
N ARG A 303 20.97 10.16 14.82
CA ARG A 303 22.29 9.78 14.30
C ARG A 303 22.56 10.31 12.89
N VAL A 304 21.52 10.71 12.15
CA VAL A 304 21.62 11.08 10.74
C VAL A 304 21.20 12.54 10.56
N THR A 305 22.17 13.41 10.32
CA THR A 305 21.91 14.81 9.98
C THR A 305 21.47 14.87 8.52
N ARG A 306 20.16 15.03 8.29
CA ARG A 306 19.60 15.17 6.95
C ARG A 306 19.06 16.58 6.75
N THR A 307 19.57 17.27 5.75
CA THR A 307 18.95 18.49 5.25
C THR A 307 17.93 18.12 4.18
N THR A 308 16.73 18.67 4.26
CA THR A 308 15.65 18.42 3.29
C THR A 308 15.41 19.70 2.51
N TYR A 309 15.77 19.69 1.22
CA TYR A 309 15.65 20.88 0.36
C TYR A 309 14.21 21.40 0.24
N ARG A 310 13.21 20.52 0.27
CA ARG A 310 11.80 20.89 0.29
C ARG A 310 11.05 19.96 1.26
N PRO A 311 10.79 20.37 2.51
CA PRO A 311 10.07 19.55 3.46
C PRO A 311 8.62 19.35 2.99
N ASP A 312 8.07 18.17 3.27
CA ASP A 312 6.66 17.85 3.09
C ASP A 312 5.97 17.95 4.46
N PRO A 313 5.45 19.14 4.85
CA PRO A 313 4.83 19.30 6.16
C PRO A 313 3.52 18.51 6.23
N TRP A 314 3.22 18.00 7.42
CA TRP A 314 1.92 17.43 7.71
C TRP A 314 0.93 18.57 7.97
N LEU A 315 -0.03 18.76 7.08
CA LEU A 315 -1.04 19.82 7.17
C LEU A 315 -2.39 19.24 7.66
N VAL A 316 -3.38 20.11 7.83
CA VAL A 316 -4.72 19.72 8.29
C VAL A 316 -5.33 18.60 7.43
N PRO A 317 -5.29 18.65 6.08
CA PRO A 317 -5.84 17.56 5.27
C PRO A 317 -5.23 16.18 5.54
N GLU A 318 -3.92 16.10 5.76
CA GLU A 318 -3.23 14.86 6.12
C GLU A 318 -3.75 14.29 7.45
N TRP A 319 -3.91 15.14 8.47
CA TRP A 319 -4.48 14.74 9.76
C TRP A 319 -5.94 14.32 9.63
N THR A 320 -6.73 15.02 8.83
CA THR A 320 -8.15 14.68 8.65
C THR A 320 -8.34 13.36 7.91
N VAL A 321 -7.52 13.05 6.89
CA VAL A 321 -7.60 11.77 6.16
C VAL A 321 -7.13 10.61 7.04
N ALA A 322 -5.97 10.76 7.70
CA ALA A 322 -5.47 9.74 8.61
C ALA A 322 -6.44 9.53 9.79
N GLY A 323 -6.92 10.63 10.38
CA GLY A 323 -7.88 10.64 11.47
C GLY A 323 -9.22 10.02 11.08
N ALA A 324 -9.72 10.27 9.87
CA ALA A 324 -10.96 9.65 9.39
C ALA A 324 -10.86 8.12 9.31
N GLY A 325 -9.74 7.60 8.80
CA GLY A 325 -9.50 6.16 8.77
C GLY A 325 -9.37 5.57 10.17
N VAL A 326 -8.56 6.19 11.04
CA VAL A 326 -8.34 5.73 12.42
C VAL A 326 -9.63 5.78 13.24
N LEU A 327 -10.40 6.86 13.13
CA LEU A 327 -11.68 7.01 13.83
C LEU A 327 -12.69 5.94 13.37
N SER A 328 -12.73 5.64 12.07
CA SER A 328 -13.54 4.54 11.53
C SER A 328 -13.17 3.20 12.18
N ALA A 329 -11.88 2.88 12.25
CA ALA A 329 -11.38 1.68 12.90
C ALA A 329 -11.72 1.64 14.40
N VAL A 330 -11.49 2.74 15.13
CA VAL A 330 -11.78 2.83 16.57
C VAL A 330 -13.27 2.62 16.83
N LEU A 331 -14.16 3.24 16.06
CA LEU A 331 -15.61 3.07 16.21
C LEU A 331 -16.01 1.60 16.04
N LEU A 332 -15.50 0.91 15.02
CA LEU A 332 -15.78 -0.53 14.78
C LEU A 332 -15.15 -1.49 15.81
N PHE A 333 -14.12 -1.05 16.55
CA PHE A 333 -13.53 -1.83 17.64
C PHE A 333 -14.17 -1.55 19.00
N SER A 334 -14.74 -0.36 19.17
CA SER A 334 -15.28 0.08 20.46
C SER A 334 -16.60 -0.59 20.86
N ASN A 335 -17.33 -1.20 19.91
CA ASN A 335 -18.68 -1.75 20.12
C ASN A 335 -19.65 -0.74 20.74
N MET A 336 -19.41 0.56 20.54
CA MET A 336 -20.22 1.63 21.11
C MET A 336 -21.44 1.87 20.23
N GLY A 337 -22.63 1.57 20.76
CA GLY A 337 -23.91 1.88 20.10
C GLY A 337 -24.34 0.92 18.99
N TYR A 338 -23.80 -0.29 18.96
CA TYR A 338 -24.27 -1.40 18.10
C TYR A 338 -23.90 -2.75 18.72
N ASP A 339 -24.64 -3.81 18.38
CA ASP A 339 -24.36 -5.15 18.90
C ASP A 339 -23.29 -5.87 18.06
N ALA A 340 -22.40 -6.61 18.72
CA ALA A 340 -21.33 -7.36 18.04
C ALA A 340 -21.86 -8.41 17.04
N ALA A 341 -23.10 -8.87 17.25
CA ALA A 341 -23.83 -9.76 16.34
C ALA A 341 -24.18 -9.08 15.00
N GLU A 342 -24.35 -7.76 14.95
CA GLU A 342 -24.67 -7.03 13.71
C GLU A 342 -23.47 -6.94 12.75
N LEU A 343 -22.25 -6.95 13.31
CA LEU A 343 -21.00 -7.03 12.53
C LEU A 343 -20.73 -8.44 12.00
N ASN A 344 -21.20 -9.46 12.71
CA ASN A 344 -20.96 -10.87 12.41
C ASN A 344 -22.29 -11.64 12.42
N PRO A 345 -23.18 -11.38 11.45
CA PRO A 345 -24.47 -12.04 11.38
C PRO A 345 -24.29 -13.55 11.27
N SER A 346 -25.09 -14.30 12.04
CA SER A 346 -25.13 -15.76 11.95
C SER A 346 -25.70 -16.17 10.60
N ILE A 347 -25.13 -17.23 10.02
CA ILE A 347 -25.63 -17.87 8.80
C ILE A 347 -26.75 -18.87 9.15
N TYR A 348 -26.88 -19.22 10.43
CA TYR A 348 -27.91 -20.13 10.96
C TYR A 348 -28.79 -19.40 11.99
N PRO A 349 -30.10 -19.22 11.74
CA PRO A 349 -30.82 -19.41 10.48
C PRO A 349 -30.46 -18.36 9.42
N LEU A 350 -30.68 -18.69 8.14
CA LEU A 350 -30.36 -17.81 7.02
C LEU A 350 -31.28 -16.58 7.04
N THR A 351 -30.75 -15.44 7.47
CA THR A 351 -31.47 -14.16 7.55
C THR A 351 -30.73 -13.09 6.78
N TRP A 352 -31.46 -12.15 6.20
CA TRP A 352 -30.83 -11.04 5.49
C TRP A 352 -30.12 -10.13 6.51
N PRO A 353 -28.82 -9.83 6.32
CA PRO A 353 -28.09 -9.01 7.28
C PRO A 353 -28.64 -7.58 7.31
N THR A 354 -28.77 -7.02 8.51
CA THR A 354 -29.12 -5.61 8.69
C THR A 354 -27.93 -4.72 8.39
N LEU A 355 -28.21 -3.45 8.09
CA LEU A 355 -27.19 -2.43 7.84
C LEU A 355 -27.13 -1.50 9.07
N PRO A 356 -26.27 -1.79 10.06
CA PRO A 356 -26.27 -1.04 11.31
C PRO A 356 -25.77 0.39 11.08
N LEU A 357 -26.48 1.37 11.64
CA LEU A 357 -26.25 2.79 11.37
C LEU A 357 -24.86 3.25 11.80
N VAL A 358 -24.40 2.84 12.99
CA VAL A 358 -23.12 3.29 13.54
C VAL A 358 -21.92 2.79 12.72
N PRO A 359 -21.78 1.48 12.40
CA PRO A 359 -20.71 1.00 11.52
C PRO A 359 -20.78 1.59 10.11
N THR A 360 -21.98 1.81 9.58
CA THR A 360 -22.18 2.46 8.28
C THR A 360 -21.64 3.89 8.28
N LEU A 361 -22.02 4.69 9.27
CA LEU A 361 -21.53 6.06 9.42
C LEU A 361 -20.02 6.09 9.64
N ALA A 362 -19.46 5.13 10.39
CA ALA A 362 -18.02 5.02 10.58
C ALA A 362 -17.28 4.74 9.25
N ILE A 363 -17.81 3.88 8.38
CA ILE A 363 -17.21 3.61 7.06
C ILE A 363 -17.37 4.82 6.12
N LEU A 364 -18.54 5.47 6.14
CA LEU A 364 -18.78 6.70 5.37
C LEU A 364 -17.86 7.85 5.82
N LEU A 365 -17.55 7.93 7.12
CA LEU A 365 -16.58 8.88 7.66
C LEU A 365 -15.20 8.66 7.03
N ALA A 366 -14.76 7.42 6.84
CA ALA A 366 -13.53 7.14 6.09
C ALA A 366 -13.63 7.57 4.61
N GLY A 367 -14.82 7.50 4.01
CA GLY A 367 -15.10 8.00 2.66
C GLY A 367 -15.00 9.52 2.51
N THR A 368 -15.13 10.29 3.60
CA THR A 368 -14.90 11.75 3.58
C THR A 368 -13.47 12.11 3.18
N ALA A 369 -12.51 11.18 3.30
CA ALA A 369 -11.16 11.34 2.78
C ALA A 369 -11.15 11.70 1.27
N GLY A 370 -12.13 11.19 0.52
CA GLY A 370 -12.32 11.51 -0.89
C GLY A 370 -12.65 12.99 -1.12
N PHE A 371 -13.22 13.71 -0.16
CA PHE A 371 -13.49 15.16 -0.25
C PHE A 371 -12.42 16.00 0.47
N LEU A 372 -11.94 15.53 1.62
CA LEU A 372 -11.00 16.25 2.48
C LEU A 372 -9.59 16.28 1.89
N ALA A 373 -9.20 15.25 1.14
CA ALA A 373 -7.94 15.23 0.43
C ALA A 373 -7.89 16.35 -0.63
N PRO A 374 -6.77 17.11 -0.75
CA PRO A 374 -6.60 18.07 -1.83
C PRO A 374 -6.63 17.39 -3.20
N PRO A 375 -7.04 18.12 -4.27
CA PRO A 375 -6.99 17.59 -5.62
C PRO A 375 -5.55 17.27 -6.05
N PRO A 376 -5.34 16.14 -6.75
CA PRO A 376 -4.01 15.79 -7.24
C PRO A 376 -3.52 16.88 -8.21
N ALA A 377 -2.24 17.24 -8.10
CA ALA A 377 -1.61 18.15 -9.05
C ALA A 377 -1.51 17.46 -10.41
N GLN A 378 -2.16 18.04 -11.43
CA GLN A 378 -2.03 17.58 -12.81
C GLN A 378 -0.57 17.79 -13.27
N PRO A 379 0.01 16.85 -14.03
CA PRO A 379 1.28 17.08 -14.68
C PRO A 379 1.16 18.32 -15.55
N ARG A 380 1.91 19.39 -15.23
CA ARG A 380 1.95 20.57 -16.09
C ARG A 380 2.53 20.10 -17.42
N PRO A 381 1.83 20.26 -18.57
CA PRO A 381 2.41 19.91 -19.85
C PRO A 381 3.73 20.67 -19.97
N ALA A 382 4.80 19.94 -20.26
CA ALA A 382 6.10 20.56 -20.48
C ALA A 382 5.89 21.63 -21.55
N VAL A 383 6.18 22.89 -21.20
CA VAL A 383 6.20 23.96 -22.19
C VAL A 383 7.34 23.59 -23.12
N VAL A 384 7.01 22.98 -24.25
CA VAL A 384 7.97 22.76 -25.33
C VAL A 384 8.41 24.16 -25.72
N PRO A 385 9.69 24.54 -25.52
CA PRO A 385 10.14 25.83 -26.00
C PRO A 385 9.91 25.83 -27.51
N LYS A 386 9.03 26.72 -27.99
CA LYS A 386 8.85 26.93 -29.43
C LYS A 386 10.25 27.14 -30.01
N SER A 387 10.68 26.28 -30.92
CA SER A 387 11.99 26.41 -31.53
C SER A 387 12.03 27.81 -32.16
N ARG A 388 13.13 28.51 -31.92
CA ARG A 388 13.34 29.88 -32.39
C ARG A 388 13.64 29.92 -33.91
N ALA A 389 13.20 28.91 -34.66
CA ALA A 389 13.52 28.71 -36.07
C ALA A 389 12.56 29.44 -37.02
N GLU A 390 11.36 29.83 -36.56
CA GLU A 390 10.32 30.42 -37.43
C GLU A 390 10.44 31.95 -37.61
N LYS A 391 11.55 32.57 -37.16
CA LYS A 391 11.81 34.02 -37.34
C LYS A 391 12.96 34.34 -38.30
N ALA A 392 13.53 33.33 -38.97
CA ALA A 392 14.60 33.55 -39.96
C ALA A 392 14.11 33.50 -41.42
N GLU A 393 12.84 33.17 -41.69
CA GLU A 393 12.26 33.15 -43.04
C GLU A 393 11.43 34.39 -43.39
N ALA A 394 11.45 35.42 -42.54
CA ALA A 394 10.68 36.66 -42.76
C ALA A 394 11.54 37.93 -42.62
N THR A 395 12.77 37.90 -43.13
CA THR A 395 13.58 39.12 -43.37
C THR A 395 14.29 39.03 -44.69
#